data_AF-A0A951WZ03-F1
#
_entry.id   AF-A0A951WZ03-F1
#
_cell.length_a   1.000
_cell.length_b   1.000
_cell.length_c   1.000
_cell.angle_alpha   90.00
_cell.angle_beta   90.00
_cell.angle_gamma   90.00
#
_symmetry.space_group_name_H-M   'P 1'
#
loop_
_entity.id
_entity.type
_entity.pdbx_description
1 polymer ?
#
loop_
_entity_poly.entity_id
_entity_poly.type
_entity_poly.pdbx_seq_one_letter_code
_entity_poly.pdbx_strand_id
1 'polypeptide(L)'
;MTTQWRATGPFIASSALFSGILEETQLFLLTYAEQKGTIVDRVETTKRLLVDGRLPQRSRSSRDSIVKRISRRLIGWNPPAWVLDDLAAYAAEPALLAFKAALLMHVCRQDQLLYNLVHEVVLPKWQEGHLGIDSTDVQRFLDVQVCNHPEIDSWTRQTRHRLGSTT
;
A
#
# COMPACT_ATOMS: atom_id res chain seq x y z
N MET A 1 3.59 13.70 -17.12
CA MET A 1 2.66 13.05 -16.17
C MET A 1 2.62 13.89 -14.91
N THR A 2 1.44 14.26 -14.44
CA THR A 2 1.28 15.11 -13.24
C THR A 2 1.23 14.22 -12.00
N THR A 3 2.00 14.54 -10.96
CA THR A 3 1.94 13.83 -9.68
C THR A 3 0.55 13.99 -9.04
N GLN A 4 -0.06 12.88 -8.64
CA GLN A 4 -1.29 12.90 -7.84
C GLN A 4 -0.96 12.64 -6.36
N TRP A 5 -1.01 13.70 -5.55
CA TRP A 5 -0.66 13.64 -4.13
C TRP A 5 -1.67 12.89 -3.26
N ARG A 6 -2.88 12.69 -3.78
CA ARG A 6 -3.96 12.01 -3.10
C ARG A 6 -4.67 11.10 -4.09
N ALA A 7 -4.96 9.87 -3.68
CA ALA A 7 -5.93 9.08 -4.40
C ALA A 7 -7.28 9.79 -4.42
N THR A 8 -7.83 9.88 -5.61
CA THR A 8 -9.19 10.33 -5.87
C THR A 8 -9.86 9.24 -6.69
N GLY A 9 -11.14 8.98 -6.45
CA GLY A 9 -11.91 7.99 -7.18
C GLY A 9 -12.63 7.00 -6.26
N PRO A 10 -12.98 5.82 -6.79
CA PRO A 10 -13.75 4.86 -6.03
C PRO A 10 -12.91 4.22 -4.93
N PHE A 11 -13.57 3.74 -3.88
CA PHE A 11 -12.95 2.85 -2.93
C PHE A 11 -12.57 1.53 -3.61
N ILE A 12 -11.34 1.06 -3.35
CA ILE A 12 -10.83 -0.18 -3.92
C ILE A 12 -10.53 -1.15 -2.79
N ALA A 13 -11.36 -2.20 -2.67
CA ALA A 13 -11.19 -3.21 -1.64
C ALA A 13 -9.86 -3.99 -1.73
N SER A 14 -9.14 -3.91 -2.87
CA SER A 14 -7.84 -4.57 -3.03
C SER A 14 -6.76 -4.01 -2.10
N SER A 15 -6.91 -2.76 -1.63
CA SER A 15 -5.86 -2.04 -0.92
C SER A 15 -5.63 -2.48 0.52
N ALA A 16 -6.68 -2.93 1.21
CA ALA A 16 -6.51 -3.52 2.53
C ALA A 16 -6.10 -5.01 2.48
N LEU A 17 -6.08 -5.64 1.30
CA LEU A 17 -5.69 -7.06 1.14
C LEU A 17 -4.17 -7.28 1.01
N PHE A 18 -3.35 -6.27 1.28
CA PHE A 18 -1.91 -6.28 1.02
C PHE A 18 -1.03 -6.59 2.24
N SER A 19 -1.58 -7.22 3.29
CA SER A 19 -0.76 -7.84 4.33
C SER A 19 0.07 -8.98 3.72
N GLY A 20 1.35 -9.06 4.09
CA GLY A 20 2.21 -10.20 3.74
C GLY A 20 3.10 -10.07 2.50
N ILE A 21 3.44 -8.86 2.04
CA ILE A 21 4.52 -8.64 1.05
C ILE A 21 5.57 -7.60 1.50
N LEU A 22 5.74 -7.44 2.82
CA LEU A 22 6.61 -6.40 3.38
C LEU A 22 8.09 -6.64 3.03
N GLU A 23 8.55 -7.88 3.18
CA GLU A 23 9.92 -8.29 2.88
C GLU A 23 10.22 -8.12 1.39
N GLU A 24 9.28 -8.49 0.52
CA GLU A 24 9.40 -8.29 -0.92
C GLU A 24 9.37 -6.82 -1.31
N THR A 25 8.60 -6.00 -0.59
CA THR A 25 8.59 -4.54 -0.77
C THR A 25 9.93 -3.93 -0.35
N GLN A 26 10.51 -4.37 0.77
CA GLN A 26 11.84 -3.95 1.20
C GLN A 26 12.89 -4.36 0.17
N LEU A 27 12.86 -5.61 -0.29
CA LEU A 27 13.77 -6.11 -1.30
C LEU A 27 13.65 -5.36 -2.63
N PHE A 28 12.44 -4.97 -3.02
CA PHE A 28 12.22 -4.10 -4.17
C PHE A 28 12.97 -2.78 -4.00
N LEU A 29 12.79 -2.11 -2.87
CA LEU A 29 13.38 -0.80 -2.59
C LEU A 29 14.90 -0.84 -2.48
N LEU A 30 15.44 -1.88 -1.84
CA LEU A 30 16.89 -2.13 -1.79
C LEU A 30 17.46 -2.38 -3.18
N THR A 31 16.80 -3.23 -3.98
CA THR A 31 17.22 -3.50 -5.36
C THR A 31 17.14 -2.23 -6.21
N TYR A 32 16.12 -1.37 -6.00
CA TYR A 32 15.98 -0.06 -6.64
C TYR A 32 17.09 0.93 -6.26
N ALA A 33 17.55 0.92 -5.01
CA ALA A 33 18.66 1.75 -4.54
C ALA A 33 19.99 1.42 -5.24
N GLU A 34 20.19 0.16 -5.63
CA GLU A 34 21.40 -0.29 -6.33
C GLU A 34 21.44 0.15 -7.80
N GLN A 35 20.29 0.49 -8.41
CA GLN A 35 20.21 0.82 -9.83
C GLN A 35 20.62 2.27 -10.12
N LYS A 36 21.25 2.49 -11.27
CA LYS A 36 21.63 3.82 -11.77
C LYS A 36 20.72 4.22 -12.95
N GLY A 37 20.67 5.52 -13.25
CA GLY A 37 19.89 6.06 -14.37
C GLY A 37 18.63 6.80 -13.91
N THR A 38 17.68 6.98 -14.83
CA THR A 38 16.41 7.65 -14.50
C THR A 38 15.56 6.77 -13.58
N ILE A 39 14.56 7.35 -12.92
CA ILE A 39 13.62 6.57 -12.07
C ILE A 39 12.93 5.47 -12.87
N VAL A 40 12.56 5.76 -14.12
CA VAL A 40 11.94 4.78 -15.00
C VAL A 40 12.88 3.62 -15.26
N ASP A 41 14.15 3.90 -15.60
CA ASP A 41 15.16 2.86 -15.84
C ASP A 41 15.42 2.01 -14.60
N ARG A 42 15.56 2.66 -13.44
CA ARG A 42 15.77 2.02 -12.14
C ARG A 42 14.60 1.09 -11.82
N VAL A 43 13.36 1.58 -11.93
CA VAL A 43 12.14 0.81 -11.68
C VAL A 43 12.04 -0.39 -12.62
N GLU A 44 12.21 -0.21 -13.93
CA GLU A 44 12.08 -1.30 -14.89
C GLU A 44 13.19 -2.36 -14.71
N THR A 45 14.40 -1.92 -14.40
CA THR A 45 15.52 -2.83 -14.09
C THR A 45 15.24 -3.62 -12.81
N THR A 46 14.76 -2.96 -11.75
CA THR A 46 14.37 -3.62 -10.49
C THR A 46 13.28 -4.67 -10.72
N LYS A 47 12.20 -4.32 -11.46
CA LYS A 47 11.13 -5.27 -11.79
C LYS A 47 11.68 -6.52 -12.46
N ARG A 48 12.55 -6.35 -13.46
CA ARG A 48 13.18 -7.45 -14.20
C ARG A 48 14.01 -8.34 -13.27
N LEU A 49 14.91 -7.76 -12.48
CA LEU A 49 15.77 -8.50 -11.56
C LEU A 49 14.99 -9.32 -10.51
N LEU A 50 13.88 -8.77 -10.01
CA LEU A 50 13.00 -9.46 -9.08
C LEU A 50 12.32 -10.67 -9.72
N VAL A 51 11.81 -10.52 -10.94
CA VAL A 51 11.17 -11.62 -11.70
C VAL A 51 12.17 -12.70 -12.09
N ASP A 52 13.41 -12.32 -12.43
CA ASP A 52 14.41 -13.24 -12.97
C ASP A 52 15.21 -14.00 -11.91
N GLY A 53 15.14 -13.62 -10.63
CA GLY A 53 15.90 -14.36 -9.62
C GLY A 53 15.92 -13.81 -8.20
N ARG A 54 15.74 -12.49 -8.01
CA ARG A 54 15.91 -11.90 -6.67
C ARG A 54 14.79 -12.24 -5.69
N LEU A 55 13.56 -12.40 -6.16
CA LEU A 55 12.48 -12.84 -5.28
C LEU A 55 12.63 -14.33 -4.93
N PRO A 56 12.40 -14.72 -3.66
CA PRO A 56 12.60 -16.09 -3.19
C PRO A 56 11.57 -17.09 -3.73
N GLN A 57 10.46 -16.62 -4.30
CA GLN A 57 9.41 -17.49 -4.82
C GLN A 57 9.90 -18.32 -6.03
N ARG A 58 9.62 -19.62 -6.00
CA ARG A 58 10.10 -20.59 -6.99
C ARG A 58 9.55 -20.35 -8.40
N SER A 59 8.28 -19.97 -8.53
CA SER A 59 7.66 -19.79 -9.84
C SER A 59 7.79 -18.36 -10.34
N ARG A 60 8.06 -18.21 -11.64
CA ARG A 60 8.03 -16.89 -12.33
C ARG A 60 6.67 -16.21 -12.18
N SER A 61 5.57 -16.96 -12.29
CA SER A 61 4.21 -16.43 -12.16
C SER A 61 3.92 -15.82 -10.78
N SER A 62 4.44 -16.41 -9.70
CA SER A 62 4.32 -15.84 -8.36
C SER A 62 5.14 -14.55 -8.23
N ARG A 63 6.38 -14.55 -8.73
CA ARG A 63 7.24 -13.36 -8.73
C ARG A 63 6.63 -12.22 -9.54
N ASP A 64 6.08 -12.49 -10.72
CA ASP A 64 5.34 -11.52 -11.53
C ASP A 64 4.14 -10.94 -10.77
N SER A 65 3.38 -11.80 -10.08
CA SER A 65 2.21 -11.37 -9.30
C SER A 65 2.61 -10.45 -8.15
N ILE A 66 3.72 -10.75 -7.45
CA ILE A 66 4.27 -9.92 -6.39
C ILE A 66 4.75 -8.57 -6.95
N VAL A 67 5.55 -8.58 -8.02
CA VAL A 67 6.05 -7.36 -8.64
C VAL A 67 4.92 -6.46 -9.13
N LYS A 68 3.86 -7.04 -9.72
CA LYS A 68 2.64 -6.29 -10.11
C LYS A 68 1.96 -5.63 -8.91
N ARG A 69 1.87 -6.33 -7.78
CA ARG A 69 1.28 -5.79 -6.53
C ARG A 69 2.12 -4.64 -5.97
N ILE A 70 3.44 -4.84 -5.84
CA ILE A 70 4.37 -3.79 -5.38
C ILE A 70 4.31 -2.59 -6.31
N SER A 71 4.33 -2.81 -7.62
CA SER A 71 4.27 -1.74 -8.62
C SER A 71 2.99 -0.92 -8.51
N ARG A 72 1.84 -1.58 -8.34
CA ARG A 72 0.57 -0.89 -8.14
C ARG A 72 0.62 0.00 -6.89
N ARG A 73 1.20 -0.49 -5.79
CA ARG A 73 1.28 0.20 -4.50
C ARG A 73 2.24 1.38 -4.51
N LEU A 74 3.46 1.17 -5.01
CA LEU A 74 4.53 2.17 -4.92
C LEU A 74 4.54 3.14 -6.10
N ILE A 75 4.19 2.66 -7.30
CA ILE A 75 4.45 3.38 -8.56
C ILE A 75 3.15 3.73 -9.30
N GLY A 76 2.04 3.05 -9.01
CA GLY A 76 0.77 3.17 -9.75
C GLY A 76 0.19 4.58 -9.84
N TRP A 77 0.58 5.47 -8.93
CA TRP A 77 0.15 6.87 -8.86
C TRP A 77 1.17 7.87 -9.42
N ASN A 78 2.26 7.37 -10.03
CA ASN A 78 3.36 8.17 -10.55
C ASN A 78 3.99 9.09 -9.47
N PRO A 79 4.62 8.51 -8.43
CA PRO A 79 5.25 9.26 -7.36
C PRO A 79 6.33 10.22 -7.90
N PRO A 80 6.56 11.37 -7.23
CA PRO A 80 7.80 12.10 -7.39
C PRO A 80 9.00 11.20 -7.10
N ALA A 81 10.10 11.48 -7.79
CA ALA A 81 11.41 10.85 -7.61
C ALA A 81 11.76 10.56 -6.14
N TRP A 82 11.67 11.62 -5.33
CA TRP A 82 12.11 11.61 -3.95
C TRP A 82 11.36 10.58 -3.11
N VAL A 83 10.13 10.19 -3.45
CA VAL A 83 9.35 9.24 -2.64
C VAL A 83 9.99 7.86 -2.66
N LEU A 84 10.41 7.38 -3.84
CA LEU A 84 11.04 6.07 -3.95
C LEU A 84 12.44 6.08 -3.34
N ASP A 85 13.16 7.21 -3.47
CA ASP A 85 14.48 7.38 -2.87
C ASP A 85 14.41 7.43 -1.33
N ASP A 86 13.41 8.14 -0.77
CA ASP A 86 13.16 8.21 0.67
C ASP A 86 12.71 6.87 1.25
N LEU A 87 11.77 6.19 0.59
CA LEU A 87 11.38 4.83 0.96
C LEU A 87 12.54 3.83 0.89
N ALA A 88 13.46 4.01 -0.08
CA ALA A 88 14.66 3.19 -0.17
C ALA A 88 15.66 3.46 0.95
N ALA A 89 15.80 4.71 1.40
CA ALA A 89 16.58 5.05 2.57
C ALA A 89 16.02 4.35 3.83
N TYR A 90 14.71 4.46 4.07
CA TYR A 90 14.06 3.75 5.18
C TYR A 90 14.17 2.23 5.07
N ALA A 91 14.11 1.66 3.87
CA ALA A 91 14.27 0.22 3.65
C ALA A 91 15.67 -0.30 4.01
N ALA A 92 16.70 0.56 3.95
CA ALA A 92 18.07 0.23 4.32
C ALA A 92 18.34 0.34 5.82
N GLU A 93 17.47 0.99 6.59
CA GLU A 93 17.63 1.13 8.03
C GLU A 93 17.31 -0.19 8.77
N PRO A 94 18.02 -0.49 9.88
CA PRO A 94 17.70 -1.64 10.73
C PRO A 94 16.32 -1.52 11.41
N ALA A 95 15.82 -0.29 11.58
CA ALA A 95 14.59 0.01 12.29
C ALA A 95 13.35 -0.28 11.44
N LEU A 96 12.88 -1.53 11.48
CA LEU A 96 11.69 -1.98 10.73
C LEU A 96 10.43 -1.13 11.00
N LEU A 97 10.32 -0.50 12.17
CA LEU A 97 9.19 0.36 12.50
C LEU A 97 9.17 1.64 11.66
N ALA A 98 10.32 2.28 11.44
CA ALA A 98 10.41 3.50 10.65
C ALA A 98 10.02 3.21 9.19
N PHE A 99 10.52 2.11 8.63
CA PHE A 99 10.13 1.65 7.31
C PHE A 99 8.63 1.37 7.18
N LYS A 100 8.04 0.67 8.14
CA LYS A 100 6.59 0.41 8.19
C LYS A 100 5.78 1.71 8.26
N ALA A 101 6.21 2.66 9.09
CA ALA A 101 5.56 3.95 9.24
C ALA A 101 5.62 4.77 7.94
N ALA A 102 6.78 4.83 7.29
CA ALA A 102 6.96 5.51 6.00
C ALA A 102 6.06 4.87 4.93
N LEU A 103 6.06 3.54 4.80
CA LEU A 103 5.18 2.83 3.90
C LEU A 103 3.70 3.11 4.17
N LEU A 104 3.27 3.10 5.44
CA LEU A 104 1.89 3.39 5.81
C LEU A 104 1.51 4.81 5.39
N MET A 105 2.35 5.80 5.69
CA MET A 105 2.13 7.19 5.30
C MET A 105 1.95 7.35 3.79
N HIS A 106 2.79 6.70 2.98
CA HIS A 106 2.68 6.77 1.53
C HIS A 106 1.46 6.03 0.98
N VAL A 107 1.11 4.87 1.54
CA VAL A 107 -0.05 4.09 1.08
C VAL A 107 -1.36 4.77 1.47
N CYS A 108 -1.48 5.28 2.69
CA CYS A 108 -2.68 6.00 3.12
C CYS A 108 -2.97 7.19 2.20
N ARG A 109 -1.95 7.87 1.67
CA ARG A 109 -2.16 8.97 0.71
C ARG A 109 -2.71 8.48 -0.64
N GLN A 110 -2.47 7.23 -0.99
CA GLN A 110 -2.74 6.65 -2.31
C GLN A 110 -3.88 5.64 -2.32
N ASP A 111 -4.51 5.42 -1.17
CA ASP A 111 -5.71 4.62 -1.08
C ASP A 111 -6.80 5.42 -0.38
N GLN A 112 -7.83 5.80 -1.12
CA GLN A 112 -8.89 6.66 -0.60
C GLN A 112 -9.68 5.99 0.53
N LEU A 113 -9.89 4.67 0.44
CA LEU A 113 -10.54 3.90 1.49
C LEU A 113 -9.74 3.97 2.80
N LEU A 114 -8.44 3.68 2.74
CA LEU A 114 -7.55 3.71 3.90
C LEU A 114 -7.37 5.13 4.43
N TYR A 115 -7.27 6.12 3.55
CA TYR A 115 -7.20 7.53 3.94
C TYR A 115 -8.44 7.92 4.77
N ASN A 116 -9.63 7.65 4.24
CA ASN A 116 -10.89 8.00 4.90
C ASN A 116 -11.06 7.20 6.19
N LEU A 117 -10.69 5.92 6.21
CA LEU A 117 -10.69 5.11 7.43
C LEU A 117 -9.78 5.71 8.51
N VAL A 118 -8.57 6.15 8.14
CA VAL A 118 -7.65 6.81 9.09
C VAL A 118 -8.24 8.13 9.59
N HIS A 119 -8.78 8.94 8.69
CA HIS A 119 -9.27 10.26 9.03
C HIS A 119 -10.59 10.25 9.83
N GLU A 120 -11.49 9.33 9.52
CA GLU A 120 -12.85 9.30 10.07
C GLU A 120 -13.03 8.29 11.21
N VAL A 121 -12.12 7.33 11.36
CA VAL A 121 -12.20 6.31 12.42
C VAL A 121 -10.98 6.34 13.32
N VAL A 122 -9.76 6.19 12.77
CA VAL A 122 -8.54 6.07 13.57
C VAL A 122 -8.26 7.35 14.35
N LEU A 123 -8.22 8.49 13.65
CA LEU A 123 -7.83 9.77 14.24
C LEU A 123 -8.82 10.24 15.32
N PRO A 124 -10.16 10.23 15.11
CA PRO A 124 -11.10 10.60 16.16
C PRO A 124 -10.99 9.71 17.40
N LYS A 125 -10.92 8.38 17.21
CA LYS A 125 -10.74 7.45 18.33
C LYS A 125 -9.47 7.71 19.12
N TRP A 126 -8.37 7.96 18.43
CA TRP A 126 -7.10 8.27 19.07
C TRP A 126 -7.16 9.59 19.87
N GLN A 127 -7.83 10.62 19.34
CA GLN A 127 -8.07 11.89 20.04
C GLN A 127 -8.93 11.70 21.31
N GLU A 128 -9.84 10.73 21.30
CA GLU A 128 -10.64 10.32 22.46
C GLU A 128 -9.90 9.39 23.44
N GLY A 129 -8.64 9.03 23.16
CA GLY A 129 -7.83 8.14 23.99
C GLY A 129 -8.04 6.65 23.75
N HIS A 130 -8.82 6.27 22.72
CA HIS A 130 -8.99 4.88 22.32
C HIS A 130 -7.80 4.42 21.45
N LEU A 131 -7.09 3.38 21.88
CA LEU A 131 -5.88 2.88 21.20
C LEU A 131 -6.14 1.70 20.25
N GLY A 132 -7.39 1.29 20.09
CA GLY A 132 -7.77 0.11 19.32
C GLY A 132 -8.87 0.40 18.30
N ILE A 133 -8.81 -0.33 17.19
CA ILE A 133 -9.86 -0.41 16.17
C ILE A 133 -10.20 -1.88 16.01
N ASP A 134 -11.48 -2.19 16.03
CA ASP A 134 -11.97 -3.53 15.78
C ASP A 134 -12.72 -3.63 14.44
N SER A 135 -13.07 -4.85 14.06
CA SER A 135 -13.80 -5.11 12.82
C SER A 135 -15.17 -4.41 12.76
N THR A 136 -15.81 -4.14 13.90
CA THR A 136 -17.11 -3.46 13.99
C THR A 136 -16.98 -2.00 13.59
N ASP A 137 -15.88 -1.35 13.99
CA ASP A 137 -15.58 0.03 13.59
C ASP A 137 -15.43 0.15 12.07
N VAL A 138 -14.72 -0.80 11.47
CA VAL A 138 -14.54 -0.86 10.01
C VAL A 138 -15.87 -1.11 9.31
N GLN A 139 -16.72 -2.02 9.81
CA GLN A 139 -18.04 -2.24 9.21
C GLN A 139 -18.93 -1.00 9.32
N ARG A 140 -18.98 -0.36 10.49
CA ARG A 140 -19.76 0.87 10.70
C ARG A 140 -19.31 1.98 9.76
N PHE A 141 -18.00 2.15 9.57
CA PHE A 141 -17.46 3.08 8.60
C PHE A 141 -17.92 2.76 7.18
N LEU A 142 -17.81 1.50 6.74
CA LEU A 142 -18.27 1.11 5.41
C LEU A 142 -19.77 1.36 5.21
N ASP A 143 -20.60 1.05 6.20
CA ASP A 143 -22.05 1.25 6.14
C ASP A 143 -22.42 2.74 6.01
N VAL A 144 -21.69 3.63 6.69
CA VAL A 144 -21.85 5.09 6.54
C VAL A 144 -21.41 5.56 5.14
N GLN A 145 -20.33 4.99 4.62
CA GLN A 145 -19.74 5.40 3.35
C GLN A 145 -20.51 4.92 2.12
N VAL A 146 -21.36 3.88 2.22
CA VAL A 146 -22.17 3.35 1.09
C VAL A 146 -22.94 4.44 0.34
N CYS A 147 -23.48 5.43 1.05
CA CYS A 147 -24.23 6.54 0.45
C CYS A 147 -23.38 7.40 -0.48
N ASN A 148 -22.09 7.58 -0.17
CA ASN A 148 -21.16 8.41 -0.94
C ASN A 148 -20.30 7.57 -1.90
N HIS A 149 -20.18 6.27 -1.64
CA HIS A 149 -19.35 5.30 -2.33
C HIS A 149 -20.18 4.05 -2.68
N PRO A 150 -21.06 4.14 -3.71
CA PRO A 150 -21.99 3.06 -4.07
C PRO A 150 -21.26 1.78 -4.52
N GLU A 151 -20.00 1.86 -4.93
CA GLU A 151 -19.16 0.71 -5.22
C GLU A 151 -19.05 -0.27 -4.03
N ILE A 152 -19.19 0.21 -2.80
CA ILE A 152 -19.19 -0.62 -1.57
C ILE A 152 -20.37 -1.60 -1.58
N ASP A 153 -21.50 -1.23 -2.18
CA ASP A 153 -22.71 -2.06 -2.24
C ASP A 153 -22.49 -3.32 -3.10
N SER A 154 -21.62 -3.20 -4.11
CA SER A 154 -21.22 -4.35 -4.96
C SER A 154 -20.28 -5.34 -4.27
N TRP A 155 -19.74 -4.99 -3.10
CA TRP A 155 -18.76 -5.83 -2.43
C TRP A 155 -19.42 -6.99 -1.68
N THR A 156 -18.92 -8.20 -1.92
CA THR A 156 -19.38 -9.38 -1.19
C THR A 156 -19.14 -9.23 0.32
N ARG A 157 -19.96 -9.91 1.12
CA ARG A 157 -19.75 -10.00 2.58
C ARG A 157 -18.35 -10.47 2.94
N GLN A 158 -17.77 -11.36 2.15
CA GLN A 158 -16.39 -11.83 2.34
C GLN A 158 -15.37 -10.72 2.12
N THR A 159 -15.56 -9.88 1.11
CA THR A 159 -14.72 -8.70 0.86
C THR A 159 -14.78 -7.74 2.05
N ARG A 160 -15.99 -7.37 2.49
CA ARG A 160 -16.19 -6.47 3.64
C ARG A 160 -15.59 -7.03 4.93
N HIS A 161 -15.77 -8.31 5.19
CA HIS A 161 -15.18 -8.99 6.34
C HIS A 161 -13.64 -8.95 6.30
N ARG A 162 -13.04 -9.25 5.14
CA ARG A 162 -11.57 -9.21 5.00
C ARG A 162 -11.00 -7.83 5.30
N LEU A 163 -11.68 -6.75 4.89
CA LEU A 163 -11.26 -5.38 5.22
C LEU A 163 -11.23 -5.16 6.73
N GLY A 164 -12.24 -5.66 7.46
CA GLY A 164 -12.32 -5.54 8.92
C GLY A 164 -11.39 -6.48 9.69
N SER A 165 -10.88 -7.55 9.07
CA SER A 165 -10.01 -8.54 9.71
C SER A 165 -8.52 -8.38 9.41
N THR A 166 -8.12 -7.30 8.71
CA THR A 166 -6.72 -7.07 8.33
C THR A 166 -5.99 -6.11 9.29
N THR A 167 -6.57 -5.86 10.47
CA THR A 167 -5.93 -5.17 11.61
C THR A 167 -4.91 -6.03 12.31
#